data_AF-A0A142XS97-F1
#
_entry.id   AF-A0A142XS97-F1
#
_cell.length_a   1.000
_cell.length_b   1.000
_cell.length_c   1.000
_cell.angle_alpha   90.00
_cell.angle_beta   90.00
_cell.angle_gamma   90.00
#
_symmetry.space_group_name_H-M   'P 1'
#
loop_
_entity.id
_entity.type
_entity.pdbx_description
1 polymer ?
#
loop_
_entity_poly.entity_id
_entity_poly.type
_entity_poly.pdbx_seq_one_letter_code
_entity_poly.pdbx_strand_id
1 'polypeptide(L)'
;MTRQSGYRRDGFTLIELLVVISIIAVLVALTTAGVMKGREAVVRADNGWRMEQVTVATNVFCTSAALGQPGNLPPAPFVLKPTYNINEPEAIYLKRIFPNLPIVSGMLTTGLSNTTTLADGNQVAVFFLTGGAPDYAGFSTNGQQPFAAKTVPDEQRIGPFLQLKANMYSTTPGQGLTPNNHAWLLDPYGVPYAIFLAGPKGAYLTSASATPSFTVTTATGTSTVKPYYRGSAPVKYENPKTLQIVSAGPNKLFGGGELWSGPVAGAGEDDKSNFSTAVIGAGPQ
;
A
#
# COMPACT_ATOMS: atom_id res chain seq x y z
N MET A 1 63.99 4.41 -55.66
CA MET A 1 63.11 3.33 -55.17
C MET A 1 63.16 3.33 -53.65
N THR A 2 62.09 3.82 -53.03
CA THR A 2 61.95 4.05 -51.58
C THR A 2 61.60 2.74 -50.86
N ARG A 3 62.45 2.30 -49.92
CA ARG A 3 62.18 1.14 -49.05
C ARG A 3 61.06 1.52 -48.07
N GLN A 4 59.86 0.96 -48.24
CA GLN A 4 58.83 1.01 -47.21
C GLN A 4 59.30 0.15 -46.02
N SER A 5 59.56 0.79 -44.87
CA SER A 5 59.80 0.09 -43.62
C SER A 5 58.50 -0.57 -43.18
N GLY A 6 58.42 -1.90 -43.29
CA GLY A 6 57.31 -2.66 -42.73
C GLY A 6 57.30 -2.46 -41.21
N TYR A 7 56.26 -1.82 -40.68
CA TYR A 7 55.99 -1.78 -39.24
C TYR A 7 55.87 -3.23 -38.76
N ARG A 8 56.85 -3.71 -37.99
CA ARG A 8 56.75 -5.01 -37.32
C ARG A 8 55.53 -4.93 -36.39
N ARG A 9 54.54 -5.78 -36.63
CA ARG A 9 53.42 -5.95 -35.72
C ARG A 9 53.97 -6.75 -34.54
N ASP A 10 54.20 -6.07 -33.43
CA ASP A 10 54.56 -6.73 -32.17
C ASP A 10 53.39 -7.63 -31.76
N GLY A 11 53.67 -8.93 -31.63
CA GLY A 11 52.68 -9.92 -31.20
C GLY A 11 52.37 -9.72 -29.72
N PHE A 12 51.09 -9.73 -29.37
CA PHE A 12 50.63 -9.59 -27.99
C PHE A 12 51.16 -10.76 -27.15
N THR A 13 51.85 -10.46 -26.05
CA THR A 13 52.41 -11.49 -25.19
C THR A 13 51.31 -12.14 -24.33
N LEU A 14 51.51 -13.42 -23.97
CA LEU A 14 50.57 -14.15 -23.11
C LEU A 14 50.35 -13.44 -21.76
N ILE A 15 51.40 -12.79 -21.26
CA ILE A 15 51.37 -12.03 -20.00
C ILE A 15 50.48 -10.80 -20.13
N GLU A 16 50.59 -10.02 -21.20
CA GLU A 16 49.72 -8.85 -21.44
C GLU A 16 48.25 -9.26 -21.52
N LEU A 17 47.95 -10.37 -22.21
CA LEU A 17 46.60 -10.90 -22.27
C LEU A 17 46.09 -11.30 -20.88
N LEU A 18 46.93 -11.96 -20.08
CA LEU A 18 46.57 -12.40 -18.73
C LEU A 18 46.28 -11.23 -17.80
N VAL A 19 47.09 -10.17 -17.87
CA VAL A 19 46.87 -8.93 -17.09
C VAL A 19 45.57 -8.24 -17.49
N VAL A 20 45.26 -8.18 -18.78
CA VAL A 20 44.00 -7.57 -19.25
C VAL A 20 42.79 -8.35 -18.75
N ILE A 21 42.82 -9.69 -18.85
CA ILE A 21 41.72 -10.54 -18.38
C ILE A 21 41.56 -10.42 -16.85
N SER A 22 42.65 -10.35 -16.09
CA SER A 22 42.57 -10.20 -14.63
C SER A 22 41.98 -8.86 -14.21
N ILE A 23 42.32 -7.76 -14.89
CA ILE A 23 41.73 -6.44 -14.66
C ILE A 23 40.22 -6.47 -14.99
N ILE A 24 39.83 -7.04 -16.14
CA ILE A 24 38.42 -7.14 -16.53
C ILE A 24 37.63 -7.96 -15.49
N ALA A 25 38.17 -9.08 -15.02
CA ALA A 25 37.53 -9.92 -14.01
C ALA A 25 37.26 -9.15 -12.70
N VAL A 26 38.23 -8.37 -12.23
CA VAL A 26 38.06 -7.50 -11.04
C VAL A 26 36.99 -6.43 -11.27
N LEU A 27 37.02 -5.75 -12.43
CA LEU A 27 36.05 -4.71 -12.75
C LEU A 27 34.61 -5.26 -12.82
N VAL A 28 34.42 -6.42 -13.45
CA VAL A 28 33.09 -7.08 -13.54
C VAL A 28 32.62 -7.53 -12.17
N ALA A 29 33.49 -8.09 -11.33
CA ALA A 29 33.14 -8.50 -9.97
C ALA A 29 32.64 -7.32 -9.12
N LEU A 30 33.36 -6.19 -9.15
CA LEU A 30 32.96 -4.98 -8.42
C LEU A 30 31.65 -4.38 -8.98
N THR A 31 31.50 -4.37 -10.30
CA THR A 31 30.29 -3.83 -10.96
C THR A 31 29.06 -4.68 -10.63
N THR A 32 29.18 -6.00 -10.64
CA THR A 32 28.07 -6.92 -10.35
C THR A 32 27.55 -6.71 -8.93
N ALA A 33 28.45 -6.65 -7.93
CA ALA A 33 28.07 -6.36 -6.55
C ALA A 33 27.40 -4.99 -6.39
N GLY A 34 27.87 -3.97 -7.13
CA GLY A 34 27.27 -2.63 -7.13
C GLY A 34 25.84 -2.61 -7.71
N VAL A 35 25.61 -3.31 -8.83
CA VAL A 35 24.30 -3.39 -9.48
C VAL A 35 23.26 -4.06 -8.59
N MET A 36 23.64 -5.12 -7.86
CA MET A 36 22.73 -5.82 -6.95
C MET A 36 22.27 -4.90 -5.81
N LYS A 37 23.20 -4.19 -5.16
CA LYS A 37 22.87 -3.19 -4.13
C LYS A 37 22.00 -2.06 -4.68
N GLY A 38 22.27 -1.61 -5.90
CA GLY A 38 21.46 -0.59 -6.57
C GLY A 38 20.02 -1.03 -6.80
N ARG A 39 19.78 -2.27 -7.24
CA ARG A 39 18.42 -2.80 -7.44
C ARG A 39 17.62 -2.84 -6.14
N GLU A 40 18.21 -3.32 -5.06
CA GLU A 40 17.54 -3.33 -3.75
C GLU A 40 17.20 -1.93 -3.25
N ALA A 41 18.09 -0.96 -3.48
CA ALA A 41 17.84 0.44 -3.13
C ALA A 41 16.66 1.01 -3.92
N VAL A 42 16.55 0.71 -5.21
CA VAL A 42 15.43 1.13 -6.06
C VAL A 42 14.10 0.56 -5.56
N VAL A 43 14.05 -0.74 -5.27
CA VAL A 43 12.84 -1.40 -4.75
C VAL A 43 12.44 -0.82 -3.38
N ARG A 44 13.43 -0.56 -2.51
CA ARG A 44 13.21 0.08 -1.21
C ARG A 44 12.73 1.53 -1.33
N ALA A 45 13.19 2.27 -2.33
CA ALA A 45 12.75 3.63 -2.61
C ALA A 45 11.33 3.64 -3.19
N ASP A 46 11.04 2.75 -4.14
CA ASP A 46 9.69 2.56 -4.69
C ASP A 46 8.68 2.21 -3.60
N ASN A 47 9.04 1.34 -2.64
CA ASN A 47 8.18 1.01 -1.51
C ASN A 47 7.83 2.26 -0.67
N GLY A 48 8.85 3.06 -0.31
CA GLY A 48 8.65 4.30 0.44
C GLY A 48 7.75 5.28 -0.31
N TRP A 49 8.01 5.46 -1.60
CA TRP A 49 7.24 6.33 -2.47
C TRP A 49 5.77 5.90 -2.59
N ARG A 50 5.48 4.60 -2.76
CA ARG A 50 4.10 4.09 -2.81
C ARG A 50 3.35 4.36 -1.50
N MET A 51 3.98 4.12 -0.35
CA MET A 51 3.36 4.41 0.95
C MET A 51 3.10 5.90 1.16
N GLU A 52 4.03 6.75 0.69
CA GLU A 52 3.86 8.21 0.70
C GLU A 52 2.69 8.63 -0.19
N GLN A 53 2.58 8.08 -1.40
CA GLN A 53 1.45 8.34 -2.29
C GLN A 53 0.11 7.97 -1.65
N VAL A 54 0.02 6.82 -0.97
CA VAL A 54 -1.20 6.43 -0.24
C VAL A 54 -1.49 7.41 0.89
N THR A 55 -0.48 7.78 1.68
CA THR A 55 -0.64 8.70 2.81
C THR A 55 -1.11 10.08 2.35
N VAL A 56 -0.50 10.61 1.28
CA VAL A 56 -0.91 11.88 0.66
C VAL A 56 -2.32 11.76 0.08
N ALA A 57 -2.62 10.71 -0.67
CA ALA A 57 -3.95 10.47 -1.22
C ALA A 57 -5.02 10.41 -0.14
N THR A 58 -4.74 9.75 0.99
CA THR A 58 -5.62 9.76 2.17
C THR A 58 -5.80 11.16 2.73
N ASN A 59 -4.75 11.93 2.93
CA ASN A 59 -4.89 13.30 3.44
C ASN A 59 -5.73 14.18 2.49
N VAL A 60 -5.53 14.05 1.18
CA VAL A 60 -6.33 14.77 0.16
C VAL A 60 -7.78 14.30 0.19
N PHE A 61 -8.03 12.99 0.24
CA PHE A 61 -9.38 12.43 0.38
C PHE A 61 -10.08 12.98 1.64
N CYS A 62 -9.40 12.89 2.79
CA CYS A 62 -9.92 13.32 4.09
C CYS A 62 -10.11 14.84 4.20
N THR A 63 -9.57 15.64 3.29
CA THR A 63 -9.74 17.11 3.25
C THR A 63 -10.56 17.59 2.05
N SER A 64 -10.93 16.67 1.15
CA SER A 64 -11.65 17.00 -0.08
C SER A 64 -13.05 17.51 0.22
N ALA A 65 -13.25 18.81 0.05
CA ALA A 65 -14.57 19.44 0.21
C ALA A 65 -15.62 18.90 -0.79
N ALA A 66 -15.18 18.30 -1.89
CA ALA A 66 -16.07 17.67 -2.88
C ALA A 66 -16.80 16.44 -2.33
N LEU A 67 -16.27 15.83 -1.26
CA LEU A 67 -16.91 14.76 -0.49
C LEU A 67 -17.70 15.32 0.72
N GLY A 68 -17.74 16.65 0.88
CA GLY A 68 -18.72 17.30 1.74
C GLY A 68 -18.37 17.45 3.21
N GLN A 69 -17.46 16.66 3.80
CA GLN A 69 -16.85 16.96 5.11
C GLN A 69 -15.42 16.40 5.21
N PRO A 70 -14.50 17.11 5.89
CA PRO A 70 -13.22 16.53 6.25
C PRO A 70 -13.44 15.42 7.28
N GLY A 71 -12.91 14.23 7.01
CA GLY A 71 -13.13 13.06 7.83
C GLY A 71 -12.14 11.95 7.52
N ASN A 72 -11.97 11.01 8.45
CA ASN A 72 -11.09 9.86 8.24
C ASN A 72 -11.75 8.84 7.31
N LEU A 73 -10.92 8.02 6.66
CA LEU A 73 -11.39 6.79 6.01
C LEU A 73 -12.21 5.96 7.01
N PRO A 74 -13.27 5.27 6.56
CA PRO A 74 -14.08 4.48 7.45
C PRO A 74 -13.26 3.31 8.04
N PRO A 75 -13.60 2.84 9.24
CA PRO A 75 -12.92 1.70 9.84
C PRO A 75 -13.17 0.43 9.02
N ALA A 76 -12.25 -0.53 9.13
CA ALA A 76 -12.39 -1.86 8.56
C ALA A 76 -12.86 -2.88 9.61
N PRO A 77 -13.59 -3.94 9.23
CA PRO A 77 -14.18 -4.16 7.90
C PRO A 77 -15.30 -3.16 7.58
N PHE A 78 -15.62 -2.99 6.30
CA PHE A 78 -16.68 -2.09 5.85
C PHE A 78 -17.61 -2.79 4.86
N VAL A 79 -18.90 -2.85 5.16
CA VAL A 79 -19.88 -3.49 4.26
C VAL A 79 -20.52 -2.44 3.37
N LEU A 80 -20.31 -2.56 2.06
CA LEU A 80 -20.95 -1.79 1.01
C LEU A 80 -22.33 -2.40 0.69
N LYS A 81 -23.41 -1.64 0.86
CA LYS A 81 -24.79 -2.09 0.59
C LYS A 81 -25.50 -1.12 -0.35
N PRO A 82 -26.46 -1.58 -1.17
CA PRO A 82 -27.36 -0.71 -1.92
C PRO A 82 -28.15 0.25 -1.01
N THR A 83 -28.54 -0.25 0.16
CA THR A 83 -29.37 0.46 1.13
C THR A 83 -28.88 0.20 2.56
N TYR A 84 -28.92 1.22 3.40
CA TYR A 84 -28.60 1.13 4.83
C TYR A 84 -29.73 1.68 5.70
N ASN A 85 -29.89 1.11 6.88
CA ASN A 85 -30.61 1.81 7.94
C ASN A 85 -29.78 3.04 8.35
N ILE A 86 -30.43 4.19 8.54
CA ILE A 86 -29.74 5.47 8.83
C ILE A 86 -28.89 5.45 10.12
N ASN A 87 -29.16 4.51 11.02
CA ASN A 87 -28.45 4.35 12.29
C ASN A 87 -27.29 3.35 12.21
N GLU A 88 -27.11 2.65 11.09
CA GLU A 88 -25.94 1.79 10.89
C GLU A 88 -24.66 2.62 10.90
N PRO A 89 -23.57 2.11 11.50
CA PRO A 89 -22.31 2.86 11.58
C PRO A 89 -21.79 3.22 10.19
N GLU A 90 -21.91 2.33 9.21
CA GLU A 90 -21.53 2.58 7.82
C GLU A 90 -22.34 3.70 7.18
N ALA A 91 -23.65 3.79 7.48
CA ALA A 91 -24.51 4.86 6.98
C ALA A 91 -24.08 6.23 7.51
N ILE A 92 -23.68 6.29 8.78
CA ILE A 92 -23.16 7.51 9.41
C ILE A 92 -21.87 7.97 8.73
N TYR A 93 -20.95 7.05 8.42
CA TYR A 93 -19.73 7.37 7.66
C TYR A 93 -20.05 7.83 6.24
N LEU A 94 -20.90 7.10 5.51
CA LEU A 94 -21.27 7.44 4.14
C LEU A 94 -21.98 8.78 4.04
N LYS A 95 -22.86 9.12 4.98
CA LYS A 95 -23.55 10.42 4.98
C LYS A 95 -22.61 11.58 5.28
N ARG A 96 -21.49 11.34 5.97
CA ARG A 96 -20.44 12.35 6.17
C ARG A 96 -19.55 12.53 4.94
N ILE A 97 -19.18 11.43 4.27
CA ILE A 97 -18.33 11.42 3.05
C ILE A 97 -19.14 11.77 1.78
N PHE A 98 -20.46 11.61 1.81
CA PHE A 98 -21.35 11.91 0.69
C PHE A 98 -22.65 12.50 1.24
N PRO A 99 -22.69 13.81 1.53
CA PRO A 99 -23.85 14.44 2.17
C PRO A 99 -25.14 14.37 1.34
N ASN A 100 -25.00 14.25 0.01
CA ASN A 100 -26.12 14.28 -0.94
C ASN A 100 -26.78 12.92 -1.18
N LEU A 101 -26.37 11.86 -0.48
CA LEU A 101 -26.99 10.54 -0.59
C LEU A 101 -28.49 10.59 -0.23
N PRO A 102 -29.40 10.06 -1.08
CA PRO A 102 -30.83 10.14 -0.85
C PRO A 102 -31.29 9.20 0.25
N ILE A 103 -32.29 9.64 1.00
CA ILE A 103 -33.03 8.81 1.96
C ILE A 103 -34.41 8.55 1.36
N VAL A 104 -34.69 7.29 1.04
CA VAL A 104 -35.96 6.85 0.45
C VAL A 104 -36.60 5.89 1.44
N SER A 105 -37.84 6.17 1.85
CA SER A 105 -38.57 5.36 2.82
C SER A 105 -37.79 5.09 4.13
N GLY A 106 -37.02 6.08 4.59
CA GLY A 106 -36.22 5.97 5.82
C GLY A 106 -34.91 5.20 5.69
N MET A 107 -34.54 4.74 4.48
CA MET A 107 -33.26 4.08 4.22
C MET A 107 -32.33 4.96 3.40
N LEU A 108 -31.05 4.99 3.76
CA LEU A 108 -30.00 5.65 2.97
C LEU A 108 -29.69 4.79 1.74
N THR A 109 -29.72 5.38 0.55
CA THR A 109 -29.47 4.69 -0.73
C THR A 109 -28.13 5.14 -1.32
N THR A 110 -27.36 4.25 -1.94
CA THR A 110 -25.97 4.52 -2.37
C THR A 110 -25.72 4.44 -3.87
N GLY A 111 -26.65 3.88 -4.63
CA GLY A 111 -26.49 3.60 -6.07
C GLY A 111 -25.72 2.31 -6.38
N LEU A 112 -25.32 1.53 -5.36
CA LEU A 112 -24.75 0.20 -5.54
C LEU A 112 -25.83 -0.82 -5.92
N SER A 113 -25.50 -1.79 -6.77
CA SER A 113 -26.42 -2.88 -7.16
C SER A 113 -26.39 -4.07 -6.21
N ASN A 114 -25.25 -4.33 -5.56
CA ASN A 114 -25.03 -5.52 -4.75
C ASN A 114 -24.37 -5.17 -3.41
N THR A 115 -24.63 -6.00 -2.41
CA THR A 115 -23.91 -5.95 -1.14
C THR A 115 -22.54 -6.62 -1.29
N THR A 116 -21.48 -5.93 -0.89
CA THR A 116 -20.11 -6.46 -0.90
C THR A 116 -19.39 -6.05 0.39
N THR A 117 -18.44 -6.85 0.86
CA THR A 117 -17.71 -6.57 2.10
C THR A 117 -16.26 -6.24 1.77
N LEU A 118 -15.77 -5.09 2.20
CA LEU A 118 -14.35 -4.74 2.24
C LEU A 118 -13.78 -5.35 3.54
N ALA A 119 -13.01 -6.41 3.40
CA ALA A 119 -12.63 -7.29 4.51
C ALA A 119 -11.58 -6.67 5.45
N ASP A 120 -10.73 -5.78 4.93
CA ASP A 120 -9.59 -5.23 5.65
C ASP A 120 -9.33 -3.76 5.27
N GLY A 121 -8.47 -3.11 6.04
CA GLY A 121 -8.15 -1.69 5.86
C GLY A 121 -7.45 -1.37 4.54
N ASN A 122 -6.79 -2.34 3.91
CA ASN A 122 -6.19 -2.16 2.60
C ASN A 122 -7.29 -2.06 1.53
N GLN A 123 -8.26 -2.98 1.53
CA GLN A 123 -9.39 -2.90 0.60
C GLN A 123 -10.23 -1.63 0.80
N VAL A 124 -10.46 -1.24 2.06
CA VAL A 124 -11.16 0.01 2.38
C VAL A 124 -10.39 1.21 1.83
N ALA A 125 -9.09 1.31 2.08
CA ALA A 125 -8.27 2.38 1.54
C ALA A 125 -8.30 2.41 0.01
N VAL A 126 -8.09 1.25 -0.65
CA VAL A 126 -8.13 1.16 -2.11
C VAL A 126 -9.48 1.62 -2.65
N PHE A 127 -10.60 1.09 -2.13
CA PHE A 127 -11.93 1.47 -2.58
C PHE A 127 -12.17 2.97 -2.45
N PHE A 128 -11.89 3.56 -1.29
CA PHE A 128 -12.19 4.97 -1.06
C PHE A 128 -11.24 5.94 -1.77
N LEU A 129 -9.99 5.56 -1.98
CA LEU A 129 -9.02 6.42 -2.67
C LEU A 129 -9.13 6.35 -4.19
N THR A 130 -9.77 5.31 -4.73
CA THR A 130 -9.80 5.05 -6.17
C THR A 130 -11.21 4.98 -6.76
N GLY A 131 -12.25 4.94 -5.95
CA GLY A 131 -13.63 4.71 -6.41
C GLY A 131 -13.98 3.24 -6.67
N GLY A 132 -13.02 2.32 -6.50
CA GLY A 132 -13.24 0.89 -6.63
C GLY A 132 -13.25 0.36 -8.08
N ALA A 133 -13.43 -0.96 -8.20
CA ALA A 133 -13.50 -1.65 -9.49
C ALA A 133 -14.77 -1.25 -10.28
N PRO A 134 -14.76 -1.37 -11.62
CA PRO A 134 -13.70 -1.93 -12.46
C PRO A 134 -12.62 -0.93 -12.88
N ASP A 135 -12.93 0.36 -12.90
CA ASP A 135 -12.07 1.36 -13.57
C ASP A 135 -11.13 2.10 -12.62
N TYR A 136 -11.34 2.03 -11.30
CA TYR A 136 -10.54 2.75 -10.30
C TYR A 136 -10.40 4.25 -10.62
N ALA A 137 -11.48 4.82 -11.17
CA ALA A 137 -11.51 6.15 -11.78
C ALA A 137 -12.13 7.24 -10.89
N GLY A 138 -12.36 6.95 -9.60
CA GLY A 138 -13.01 7.86 -8.65
C GLY A 138 -14.53 7.69 -8.59
N PHE A 139 -15.19 8.61 -7.88
CA PHE A 139 -16.63 8.59 -7.63
C PHE A 139 -17.40 9.40 -8.67
N SER A 140 -18.67 9.05 -8.87
CA SER A 140 -19.58 9.85 -9.69
C SER A 140 -19.67 11.29 -9.20
N THR A 141 -19.76 12.24 -10.13
CA THR A 141 -20.09 13.64 -9.83
C THR A 141 -21.54 13.80 -9.40
N ASN A 142 -22.39 12.79 -9.67
CA ASN A 142 -23.74 12.74 -9.11
C ASN A 142 -23.68 12.39 -7.63
N GLY A 143 -23.81 13.40 -6.77
CA GLY A 143 -23.78 13.25 -5.31
C GLY A 143 -24.90 12.38 -4.72
N GLN A 144 -25.94 12.03 -5.49
CA GLN A 144 -26.97 11.09 -5.06
C GLN A 144 -26.59 9.62 -5.30
N GLN A 145 -25.67 9.37 -6.22
CA GLN A 145 -25.23 8.02 -6.61
C GLN A 145 -23.71 7.98 -6.82
N PRO A 146 -22.91 8.21 -5.76
CA PRO A 146 -21.45 8.34 -5.86
C PRO A 146 -20.76 7.07 -6.37
N PHE A 147 -21.36 5.89 -6.19
CA PHE A 147 -20.81 4.61 -6.62
C PHE A 147 -21.36 4.10 -7.96
N ALA A 148 -22.10 4.94 -8.69
CA ALA A 148 -22.60 4.56 -10.01
C ALA A 148 -21.45 4.24 -10.96
N ALA A 149 -21.54 3.12 -11.68
CA ALA A 149 -20.57 2.73 -12.69
C ALA A 149 -20.47 3.77 -13.81
N LYS A 150 -19.33 3.78 -14.50
CA LYS A 150 -19.07 4.75 -15.56
C LYS A 150 -19.93 4.41 -16.77
N THR A 151 -20.61 5.41 -17.33
CA THR A 151 -21.50 5.22 -18.48
C THR A 151 -20.83 5.55 -19.81
N VAL A 152 -19.86 6.46 -19.79
CA VAL A 152 -19.08 6.88 -20.97
C VAL A 152 -17.59 7.03 -20.64
N PRO A 153 -16.65 6.71 -21.54
CA PRO A 153 -15.20 6.74 -21.28
C PRO A 153 -14.63 8.08 -20.79
N ASP A 154 -15.26 9.22 -21.08
CA ASP A 154 -14.78 10.55 -20.69
C ASP A 154 -15.62 11.18 -19.56
N GLU A 155 -16.42 10.38 -18.85
CA GLU A 155 -17.22 10.88 -17.71
C GLU A 155 -16.31 11.48 -16.63
N GLN A 156 -16.57 12.73 -16.27
CA GLN A 156 -15.88 13.39 -15.16
C GLN A 156 -16.24 12.72 -13.84
N ARG A 157 -15.22 12.43 -13.02
CA ARG A 157 -15.34 11.80 -11.71
C ARG A 157 -14.64 12.64 -10.65
N ILE A 158 -15.01 12.42 -9.40
CA ILE A 158 -14.34 12.97 -8.22
C ILE A 158 -13.22 12.00 -7.83
N GLY A 159 -11.97 12.42 -8.00
CA GLY A 159 -10.80 11.55 -7.90
C GLY A 159 -10.40 10.98 -9.28
N PRO A 160 -9.66 9.87 -9.34
CA PRO A 160 -9.14 9.08 -8.22
C PRO A 160 -8.05 9.83 -7.45
N PHE A 161 -8.04 9.69 -6.12
CA PHE A 161 -7.02 10.31 -5.25
C PHE A 161 -5.71 9.53 -5.29
N LEU A 162 -5.80 8.21 -5.51
CA LEU A 162 -4.66 7.32 -5.72
C LEU A 162 -4.73 6.74 -7.13
N GLN A 163 -3.67 6.92 -7.92
CA GLN A 163 -3.57 6.30 -9.23
C GLN A 163 -2.99 4.88 -9.12
N LEU A 164 -3.81 3.88 -9.45
CA LEU A 164 -3.36 2.49 -9.47
C LEU A 164 -2.71 2.14 -10.81
N LYS A 165 -1.48 1.63 -10.73
CA LYS A 165 -0.80 0.97 -11.86
C LYS A 165 -1.00 -0.54 -11.76
N ALA A 166 -0.94 -1.25 -12.88
CA ALA A 166 -1.17 -2.69 -12.94
C ALA A 166 -0.30 -3.54 -11.98
N ASN A 167 0.89 -3.06 -11.61
CA ASN A 167 1.81 -3.72 -10.68
C ASN A 167 1.66 -3.27 -9.21
N MET A 168 0.72 -2.37 -8.93
CA MET A 168 0.49 -1.85 -7.58
C MET A 168 -0.69 -2.53 -6.89
N TYR A 169 -1.49 -3.35 -7.59
CA TYR A 169 -2.65 -3.99 -7.00
C TYR A 169 -2.87 -5.41 -7.51
N SER A 170 -3.62 -6.20 -6.74
CA SER A 170 -4.13 -7.51 -7.16
C SER A 170 -5.46 -7.79 -6.50
N THR A 171 -6.36 -8.47 -7.20
CA THR A 171 -7.63 -9.01 -6.66
C THR A 171 -7.47 -10.44 -6.13
N THR A 172 -6.28 -11.01 -6.26
CA THR A 172 -5.92 -12.38 -5.83
C THR A 172 -4.48 -12.37 -5.31
N PRO A 173 -4.22 -11.71 -4.17
CA PRO A 173 -2.86 -11.42 -3.74
C PRO A 173 -2.12 -12.57 -3.04
N GLY A 174 -2.78 -13.68 -2.66
CA GLY A 174 -2.11 -14.78 -1.98
C GLY A 174 -3.06 -15.77 -1.32
N GLN A 175 -2.49 -16.83 -0.73
CA GLN A 175 -3.23 -17.81 0.08
C GLN A 175 -3.63 -17.15 1.41
N GLY A 176 -4.77 -17.52 1.99
CA GLY A 176 -5.24 -16.98 3.28
C GLY A 176 -6.02 -15.65 3.22
N LEU A 177 -6.00 -14.93 2.09
CA LEU A 177 -6.94 -13.84 1.81
C LEU A 177 -8.03 -14.36 0.87
N THR A 178 -9.30 -14.14 1.21
CA THR A 178 -10.43 -14.62 0.39
C THR A 178 -10.78 -13.57 -0.66
N PRO A 179 -10.63 -13.87 -1.97
CA PRO A 179 -11.00 -12.93 -3.04
C PRO A 179 -12.48 -12.57 -2.98
N ASN A 180 -12.78 -11.28 -3.04
CA ASN A 180 -14.13 -10.69 -2.98
C ASN A 180 -14.34 -9.61 -4.06
N ASN A 181 -13.62 -9.72 -5.18
CA ASN A 181 -13.61 -8.77 -6.30
C ASN A 181 -13.11 -7.34 -5.95
N HIS A 182 -12.56 -7.13 -4.77
CA HIS A 182 -11.91 -5.89 -4.38
C HIS A 182 -10.39 -6.02 -4.46
N ALA A 183 -9.72 -4.94 -4.85
CA ALA A 183 -8.27 -4.94 -5.02
C ALA A 183 -7.56 -4.67 -3.68
N TRP A 184 -6.43 -5.35 -3.51
CA TRP A 184 -5.44 -5.04 -2.49
C TRP A 184 -4.27 -4.30 -3.13
N LEU A 185 -3.79 -3.26 -2.44
CA LEU A 185 -2.54 -2.59 -2.78
C LEU A 185 -1.36 -3.46 -2.37
N LEU A 186 -0.45 -3.70 -3.31
CA LEU A 186 0.74 -4.52 -3.14
C LEU A 186 1.99 -3.66 -2.95
N ASP A 187 2.85 -4.13 -2.05
CA ASP A 187 4.22 -3.66 -1.98
C ASP A 187 5.04 -4.13 -3.20
N PRO A 188 6.24 -3.57 -3.42
CA PRO A 188 7.09 -3.98 -4.54
C PRO A 188 7.53 -5.46 -4.52
N TYR A 189 7.35 -6.16 -3.39
CA TYR A 189 7.70 -7.58 -3.23
C TYR A 189 6.51 -8.51 -3.54
N GLY A 190 5.35 -7.93 -3.86
CA GLY A 190 4.13 -8.64 -4.24
C GLY A 190 3.26 -9.06 -3.05
N VAL A 191 3.51 -8.51 -1.86
CA VAL A 191 2.70 -8.77 -0.66
C VAL A 191 1.75 -7.58 -0.45
N PRO A 192 0.47 -7.79 -0.12
CA PRO A 192 -0.42 -6.70 0.25
C PRO A 192 0.13 -5.89 1.42
N TYR A 193 0.05 -4.56 1.36
CA TYR A 193 0.33 -3.74 2.53
C TYR A 193 -0.65 -4.06 3.67
N ALA A 194 -0.16 -4.10 4.89
CA ALA A 194 -1.01 -4.06 6.07
C ALA A 194 -1.38 -2.59 6.33
N ILE A 195 -2.64 -2.24 6.06
CA ILE A 195 -3.15 -0.88 6.25
C ILE A 195 -4.13 -0.90 7.43
N PHE A 196 -3.81 -0.14 8.47
CA PHE A 196 -4.69 0.07 9.61
C PHE A 196 -5.25 1.48 9.54
N LEU A 197 -6.58 1.60 9.63
CA LEU A 197 -7.30 2.86 9.52
C LEU A 197 -7.64 3.37 10.92
N ALA A 198 -7.31 4.64 11.20
CA ALA A 198 -7.53 5.21 12.52
C ALA A 198 -9.02 5.43 12.79
N GLY A 199 -9.54 4.78 13.83
CA GLY A 199 -10.90 4.97 14.31
C GLY A 199 -11.07 6.26 15.13
N PRO A 200 -12.29 6.55 15.59
CA PRO A 200 -12.58 7.69 16.45
C PRO A 200 -11.67 7.71 17.69
N LYS A 201 -11.15 8.89 18.06
CA LYS A 201 -10.21 9.11 19.19
C LYS A 201 -8.81 8.48 19.00
N GLY A 202 -8.45 8.10 17.79
CA GLY A 202 -7.12 7.62 17.43
C GLY A 202 -6.79 6.23 17.95
N ALA A 203 -7.83 5.45 18.20
CA ALA A 203 -7.72 4.04 18.44
C ALA A 203 -7.86 3.31 17.10
N TYR A 204 -6.90 2.46 16.74
CA TYR A 204 -7.10 1.45 15.72
C TYR A 204 -7.96 0.35 16.34
N LEU A 205 -9.25 0.63 16.53
CA LEU A 205 -10.20 -0.32 17.10
C LEU A 205 -11.27 -0.61 16.06
N THR A 206 -11.61 -1.89 15.95
CA THR A 206 -12.80 -2.32 15.20
C THR A 206 -14.06 -2.00 16.00
N SER A 207 -15.24 -2.21 15.40
CA SER A 207 -16.55 -2.04 16.04
C SER A 207 -16.76 -2.88 17.32
N ALA A 208 -15.86 -3.82 17.63
CA ALA A 208 -15.94 -4.74 18.76
C ALA A 208 -14.84 -4.55 19.85
N SER A 209 -14.18 -3.39 19.92
CA SER A 209 -13.09 -3.12 20.89
C SER A 209 -11.85 -4.04 20.75
N ALA A 210 -11.77 -4.84 19.68
CA ALA A 210 -10.61 -5.66 19.38
C ALA A 210 -9.60 -4.89 18.51
N THR A 211 -8.30 -5.05 18.84
CA THR A 211 -7.19 -4.56 18.02
C THR A 211 -7.23 -5.26 16.66
N PRO A 212 -7.30 -4.53 15.54
CA PRO A 212 -7.28 -5.13 14.22
C PRO A 212 -5.95 -5.83 14.01
N SER A 213 -5.99 -6.95 13.29
CA SER A 213 -4.81 -7.64 12.81
C SER A 213 -4.96 -7.92 11.33
N PHE A 214 -3.84 -7.95 10.62
CA PHE A 214 -3.79 -8.34 9.23
C PHE A 214 -2.95 -9.61 9.11
N THR A 215 -3.52 -10.65 8.49
CA THR A 215 -2.84 -11.93 8.27
C THR A 215 -2.75 -12.21 6.79
N VAL A 216 -1.58 -12.62 6.33
CA VAL A 216 -1.35 -13.06 4.95
C VAL A 216 -0.53 -14.35 4.94
N THR A 217 -0.81 -15.24 4.00
CA THR A 217 0.03 -16.41 3.71
C THR A 217 0.71 -16.22 2.37
N THR A 218 2.04 -16.14 2.41
CA THR A 218 2.91 -16.07 1.24
C THR A 218 3.61 -17.40 1.04
N ALA A 219 4.42 -17.52 -0.01
CA ALA A 219 5.24 -18.72 -0.23
C ALA A 219 6.28 -18.97 0.88
N THR A 220 6.64 -17.94 1.65
CA THR A 220 7.62 -18.03 2.74
C THR A 220 6.97 -18.40 4.08
N GLY A 221 5.66 -18.19 4.25
CA GLY A 221 4.92 -18.58 5.44
C GLY A 221 3.67 -17.73 5.68
N THR A 222 3.03 -17.96 6.83
CA THR A 222 1.92 -17.13 7.32
C THR A 222 2.43 -16.15 8.37
N SER A 223 2.11 -14.87 8.20
CA SER A 223 2.46 -13.82 9.17
C SER A 223 1.26 -12.97 9.51
N THR A 224 1.20 -12.50 10.76
CA THR A 224 0.15 -11.62 11.27
C THR A 224 0.78 -10.39 11.88
N VAL A 225 0.30 -9.22 11.48
CA VAL A 225 0.73 -7.92 12.01
C VAL A 225 -0.43 -7.19 12.67
N LYS A 226 -0.12 -6.43 13.71
CA LYS A 226 -1.04 -5.53 14.41
C LYS A 226 -0.52 -4.09 14.34
N PRO A 227 -1.37 -3.07 14.56
CA PRO A 227 -0.95 -1.69 14.64
C PRO A 227 0.16 -1.49 15.67
N TYR A 228 1.19 -0.75 15.30
CA TYR A 228 2.30 -0.40 16.16
C TYR A 228 1.93 0.73 17.11
N TYR A 229 2.49 0.69 18.32
CA TYR A 229 2.35 1.72 19.33
C TYR A 229 3.64 1.94 20.13
N ARG A 230 3.74 3.10 20.78
CA ARG A 230 4.80 3.42 21.75
C ARG A 230 4.26 3.69 23.15
N GLY A 231 5.12 3.44 24.14
CA GLY A 231 4.89 3.74 25.55
C GLY A 231 4.09 2.69 26.30
N SER A 232 4.02 2.86 27.62
CA SER A 232 3.10 2.14 28.50
C SER A 232 1.80 2.94 28.68
N ALA A 233 0.75 2.25 29.17
CA ALA A 233 -0.63 2.73 29.18
C ALA A 233 -0.80 4.21 29.63
N PRO A 234 -1.63 5.02 28.94
CA PRO A 234 -2.46 4.65 27.78
C PRO A 234 -1.62 4.47 26.50
N VAL A 235 -1.90 3.37 25.79
CA VAL A 235 -1.21 3.00 24.54
C VAL A 235 -1.38 4.11 23.50
N LYS A 236 -0.27 4.65 23.00
CA LYS A 236 -0.26 5.65 21.93
C LYS A 236 0.14 4.98 20.62
N TYR A 237 -0.84 4.69 19.77
CA TYR A 237 -0.57 4.15 18.45
C TYR A 237 0.14 5.16 17.56
N GLU A 238 0.95 4.65 16.63
CA GLU A 238 1.61 5.47 15.60
C GLU A 238 0.59 6.02 14.60
N ASN A 239 0.82 7.24 14.11
CA ASN A 239 -0.09 7.94 13.19
C ASN A 239 -1.59 7.89 13.60
N PRO A 240 -1.96 8.16 14.86
CA PRO A 240 -3.29 7.84 15.39
C PRO A 240 -4.44 8.65 14.77
N LYS A 241 -4.16 9.60 13.87
CA LYS A 241 -5.18 10.42 13.23
C LYS A 241 -5.49 10.02 11.79
N THR A 242 -4.60 9.28 11.13
CA THR A 242 -4.70 8.97 9.70
C THR A 242 -4.74 7.46 9.49
N LEU A 243 -3.58 6.86 9.25
CA LEU A 243 -3.43 5.43 9.02
C LEU A 243 -1.98 4.99 9.28
N GLN A 244 -1.82 3.70 9.58
CA GLN A 244 -0.53 3.02 9.55
C GLN A 244 -0.47 2.12 8.31
N ILE A 245 0.64 2.21 7.58
CA ILE A 245 0.98 1.29 6.50
C ILE A 245 2.21 0.53 6.93
N VAL A 246 2.19 -0.79 6.79
CA VAL A 246 3.34 -1.66 6.98
C VAL A 246 3.52 -2.51 5.73
N SER A 247 4.76 -2.64 5.24
CA SER A 247 5.17 -3.57 4.19
C SER A 247 5.99 -4.68 4.82
N ALA A 248 5.72 -5.91 4.37
CA ALA A 248 6.40 -7.14 4.79
C ALA A 248 7.85 -7.26 4.28
N GLY A 249 8.31 -6.31 3.46
CA GLY A 249 9.69 -6.31 3.00
C GLY A 249 10.10 -7.50 2.11
N PRO A 250 11.42 -7.61 1.81
CA PRO A 250 12.01 -8.71 1.04
C PRO A 250 11.68 -10.13 1.51
N ASN A 251 11.55 -10.37 2.81
CA ASN A 251 11.30 -11.70 3.39
C ASN A 251 9.83 -12.16 3.22
N LYS A 252 8.94 -11.24 2.82
CA LYS A 252 7.50 -11.44 2.59
C LYS A 252 6.73 -11.95 3.81
N LEU A 253 7.23 -11.65 5.00
CA LEU A 253 6.62 -11.93 6.27
C LEU A 253 6.51 -10.60 7.01
N PHE A 254 5.43 -10.42 7.76
CA PHE A 254 5.33 -9.29 8.65
C PHE A 254 5.87 -9.64 10.04
N GLY A 255 6.40 -8.62 10.72
CA GLY A 255 6.55 -8.63 12.17
C GLY A 255 5.21 -8.68 12.89
N GLY A 256 5.23 -9.08 14.16
CA GLY A 256 4.02 -9.24 14.98
C GLY A 256 3.24 -7.94 15.23
N GLY A 257 3.85 -6.76 15.03
CA GLY A 257 3.26 -5.47 15.38
C GLY A 257 3.38 -5.13 16.87
N GLU A 258 2.43 -4.32 17.36
CA GLU A 258 2.28 -3.94 18.78
C GLU A 258 3.37 -2.98 19.31
N LEU A 259 3.94 -3.28 20.48
CA LEU A 259 4.94 -2.42 21.10
C LEU A 259 6.19 -2.39 20.21
N TRP A 260 6.52 -1.21 19.72
CA TRP A 260 7.79 -1.01 19.01
C TRP A 260 8.94 -1.03 20.03
N SER A 261 9.53 -2.21 20.23
CA SER A 261 10.41 -2.51 21.37
C SER A 261 11.90 -2.61 21.04
N GLY A 262 12.30 -2.43 19.79
CA GLY A 262 13.70 -2.55 19.38
C GLY A 262 13.88 -3.31 18.07
N PRO A 263 15.13 -3.59 17.69
CA PRO A 263 15.40 -4.47 16.56
C PRO A 263 14.82 -5.87 16.78
N VAL A 264 14.34 -6.50 15.71
CA VAL A 264 13.72 -7.83 15.73
C VAL A 264 14.42 -8.70 14.70
N ALA A 265 14.70 -9.95 15.05
CA ALA A 265 15.25 -10.93 14.10
C ALA A 265 14.11 -11.67 13.37
N GLY A 266 14.28 -11.94 12.07
CA GLY A 266 13.34 -12.75 11.29
C GLY A 266 12.20 -11.96 10.66
N ALA A 267 10.95 -12.38 10.90
CA ALA A 267 9.78 -11.95 10.13
C ALA A 267 9.49 -10.44 10.11
N GLY A 268 9.99 -9.66 11.07
CA GLY A 268 9.82 -8.19 11.08
C GLY A 268 11.10 -7.40 10.81
N GLU A 269 12.21 -8.08 10.53
CA GLU A 269 13.56 -7.48 10.44
C GLU A 269 13.67 -6.42 9.34
N ASP A 270 12.87 -6.55 8.28
CA ASP A 270 12.88 -5.75 7.05
C ASP A 270 11.58 -4.96 6.81
N ASP A 271 10.69 -4.93 7.81
CA ASP A 271 9.43 -4.21 7.78
C ASP A 271 9.66 -2.71 7.56
N LYS A 272 8.93 -2.13 6.61
CA LYS A 272 8.89 -0.67 6.38
C LYS A 272 7.52 -0.10 6.72
N SER A 273 7.47 1.14 7.19
CA SER A 273 6.21 1.83 7.45
C SER A 273 6.20 3.29 7.03
N ASN A 274 5.02 3.91 7.12
CA ASN A 274 4.81 5.33 6.87
C ASN A 274 5.03 6.24 8.11
N PHE A 275 5.40 5.68 9.27
CA PHE A 275 5.67 6.41 10.51
C PHE A 275 7.13 6.29 10.98
N SER A 276 7.95 5.51 10.27
CA SER A 276 9.38 5.36 10.54
C SER A 276 10.17 5.47 9.25
N THR A 277 11.25 6.24 9.27
CA THR A 277 12.22 6.31 8.16
C THR A 277 13.18 5.12 8.18
N ALA A 278 13.38 4.52 9.36
CA ALA A 278 14.11 3.27 9.54
C ALA A 278 13.20 2.07 9.34
N VAL A 279 13.83 0.93 9.06
CA VAL A 279 13.17 -0.38 9.08
C VAL A 279 12.72 -0.66 10.51
N ILE A 280 11.47 -1.07 10.70
CA ILE A 280 10.86 -1.22 12.03
C ILE A 280 11.60 -2.31 12.82
N GLY A 281 12.00 -3.39 12.15
CA GLY A 281 12.85 -4.45 12.71
C GLY A 281 14.31 -4.10 12.92
N ALA A 282 14.77 -2.92 12.51
CA ALA A 282 16.09 -2.40 12.91
C ALA A 282 16.05 -1.62 14.23
N GLY A 283 14.86 -1.46 14.82
CA GLY A 283 14.62 -0.74 16.08
C GLY A 283 14.33 0.76 15.92
N PRO A 284 13.91 1.43 17.01
CA PRO A 284 13.76 2.88 17.04
C PRO A 284 15.13 3.57 16.94
N GLN A 285 15.16 4.74 16.29
CA GLN A 285 16.33 5.63 16.25
C GLN A 285 16.58 6.30 17.60
#